data_AF-A0AAN7T2J7-F1
#
_entry.id   AF-A0AAN7T2J7-F1
#
_cell.length_a   1.000
_cell.length_b   1.000
_cell.length_c   1.000
_cell.angle_alpha   90.00
_cell.angle_beta   90.00
_cell.angle_gamma   90.00
#
_symmetry.space_group_name_H-M   'P 1'
#
loop_
_entity.id
_entity.type
_entity.pdbx_description
1 polymer ?
#
loop_
_entity_poly.entity_id
_entity_poly.type
_entity_poly.pdbx_seq_one_letter_code
_entity_poly.pdbx_strand_id
1 'polypeptide(L)'
;MDEDEMRLPNFHLGQDIITYLTNIRKVVFSQTQHRDVTIILGNPSCDLDSILCAFTLSYFYNARPNTSKHHRNPIYVPVLNLPFIHTGDLWRLRPELGVAVRGAVDGLTPQSEDAPSKEVKAWEQHRDKTLLENLITIHELANNEKTLPSLKEAFAPSDHFTTAKSTDKVDVILVDHNAPSIESINEEDIENRFDVVGCIDHHVEEDYVPREAKPRIVRLGIGSCQSLVTQHLRDINLWTMEKEHKNLPGFRQISRLALTPILIDTWDLKAPGDRVSDVDRDQVAFLDPQTGDDFDREDLFQQVQTAKSESLNLLRMQEIFNRDYKSYLERTRDGKQLFIGIGSVVQDLEWLSQHAGGKQSLINEIETFAKKGDKQLEIFGLLTRSGVRKEVAFFTFGEHGAQAIDVFEKNADVLQLQQWDEDRELSSLLDNKIGNKFWKVWWMGDTTRSRKQVAPLIRDALQGTSAANH
;
A
#
# COMPACT_ATOMS: atom_id res chain seq x y z
N MET A 1 -3.64 39.54 22.90
CA MET A 1 -3.47 39.36 21.45
C MET A 1 -2.17 38.62 21.34
N ASP A 2 -2.24 37.30 21.48
CA ASP A 2 -1.06 36.47 21.75
C ASP A 2 -0.14 36.49 20.53
N GLU A 3 1.13 36.81 20.78
CA GLU A 3 2.24 36.87 19.82
C GLU A 3 2.69 35.48 19.31
N ASP A 4 1.87 34.46 19.52
CA ASP A 4 2.11 33.05 19.16
C ASP A 4 1.22 32.59 17.99
N GLU A 5 0.98 33.48 17.01
CA GLU A 5 0.74 33.01 15.65
C GLU A 5 2.02 32.27 15.20
N MET A 6 2.08 30.98 15.54
CA MET A 6 3.17 30.07 15.25
C MET A 6 3.54 30.23 13.78
N ARG A 7 4.66 30.93 13.50
CA ARG A 7 5.12 31.18 12.13
C ARG A 7 5.05 29.86 11.36
N LEU A 8 4.27 29.85 10.29
CA LEU A 8 4.11 28.66 9.46
C LEU A 8 5.50 28.15 9.06
N PRO A 9 5.71 26.82 9.06
CA PRO A 9 6.96 26.27 8.55
C PRO A 9 7.21 26.80 7.15
N ASN A 10 8.42 27.31 6.92
CA ASN A 10 8.84 27.70 5.59
C ASN A 10 9.36 26.45 4.87
N PHE A 11 8.54 25.89 3.99
CA PHE A 11 8.94 24.80 3.11
C PHE A 11 9.78 25.36 1.97
N HIS A 12 10.91 24.75 1.68
CA HIS A 12 11.78 25.18 0.60
C HIS A 12 12.54 23.99 0.01
N LEU A 13 12.98 24.15 -1.23
CA LEU A 13 13.81 23.16 -1.90
C LEU A 13 15.11 22.95 -1.11
N GLY A 14 15.52 21.69 -0.95
CA GLY A 14 16.72 21.33 -0.21
C GLY A 14 16.56 21.22 1.30
N GLN A 15 15.36 21.48 1.85
CA GLN A 15 15.04 21.17 3.24
C GLN A 15 15.24 19.68 3.51
N ASP A 16 15.96 19.35 4.59
CA ASP A 16 16.15 17.98 5.06
C ASP A 16 14.81 17.26 5.25
N ILE A 17 14.77 15.99 4.88
CA ILE A 17 13.54 15.21 4.77
C ILE A 17 12.85 14.98 6.11
N ILE A 18 13.63 14.77 7.17
CA ILE A 18 13.09 14.55 8.52
C ILE A 18 12.55 15.87 9.05
N THR A 19 13.29 16.96 8.84
CA THR A 19 12.83 18.31 9.18
C THR A 19 11.52 18.67 8.44
N TYR A 20 11.44 18.34 7.15
CA TYR A 20 10.26 18.52 6.33
C TYR A 20 9.05 17.76 6.90
N LEU A 21 9.19 16.45 7.13
CA LEU A 21 8.13 15.61 7.70
C LEU A 21 7.70 16.07 9.10
N THR A 22 8.65 16.43 9.97
CA THR A 22 8.35 17.01 11.28
C THR A 22 7.53 18.30 11.17
N ASN A 23 7.83 19.15 10.19
CA ASN A 23 7.09 20.38 9.94
C ASN A 23 5.66 20.12 9.42
N ILE A 24 5.50 19.15 8.50
CA ILE A 24 4.19 18.68 8.06
C ILE A 24 3.38 18.14 9.24
N ARG A 25 3.99 17.32 10.10
CA ARG A 25 3.36 16.76 11.29
C ARG A 25 2.89 17.84 12.27
N LYS A 26 3.70 18.88 12.48
CA LYS A 26 3.31 20.07 13.27
C LYS A 26 2.13 20.82 12.67
N VAL A 27 2.00 20.85 11.34
CA VAL A 27 0.85 21.49 10.67
C VAL A 27 -0.42 20.71 10.98
N VAL A 28 -0.40 19.39 10.78
CA VAL A 28 -1.54 18.49 10.93
C VAL A 28 -2.00 18.35 12.38
N PHE A 29 -1.07 18.35 13.34
CA PHE A 29 -1.38 18.14 14.76
C PHE A 29 -1.25 19.44 15.57
N SER A 30 -1.91 20.51 15.12
CA SER A 30 -1.85 21.85 15.74
C SER A 30 -3.17 22.39 16.31
N GLN A 31 -4.31 21.70 16.15
CA GLN A 31 -5.67 22.17 16.50
C GLN A 31 -6.08 23.56 15.94
N THR A 32 -5.30 24.17 15.04
CA THR A 32 -5.60 25.50 14.49
C THR A 32 -6.69 25.40 13.40
N GLN A 33 -7.83 26.06 13.62
CA GLN A 33 -9.07 25.86 12.84
C GLN A 33 -9.08 26.38 11.38
N HIS A 34 -8.01 27.01 10.88
CA HIS A 34 -8.03 27.74 9.60
C HIS A 34 -6.84 27.41 8.68
N ARG A 35 -6.47 26.13 8.52
CA ARG A 35 -5.42 25.74 7.58
C ARG A 35 -6.01 25.12 6.33
N ASP A 36 -5.71 25.74 5.19
CA ASP A 36 -5.96 25.18 3.87
C ASP A 36 -4.96 24.05 3.61
N VAL A 37 -5.46 22.82 3.53
CA VAL A 37 -4.67 21.58 3.43
C VAL A 37 -5.26 20.71 2.34
N THR A 38 -4.40 20.24 1.45
CA THR A 38 -4.73 19.23 0.45
C THR A 38 -4.03 17.93 0.82
N ILE A 39 -4.76 16.82 0.87
CA ILE A 39 -4.17 15.51 1.13
C ILE A 39 -3.58 14.94 -0.16
N ILE A 40 -2.42 14.29 -0.07
CA ILE A 40 -1.92 13.42 -1.13
C ILE A 40 -1.99 11.99 -0.59
N LEU A 41 -2.85 11.18 -1.22
CA LEU A 41 -3.23 9.86 -0.72
C LEU A 41 -2.78 8.78 -1.70
N GLY A 42 -2.02 7.81 -1.19
CA GLY A 42 -1.68 6.57 -1.88
C GLY A 42 -2.76 5.49 -1.74
N ASN A 43 -2.61 4.38 -2.47
CA ASN A 43 -3.57 3.28 -2.42
C ASN A 43 -3.58 2.54 -1.06
N PRO A 44 -4.61 1.71 -0.78
CA PRO A 44 -4.69 0.95 0.48
C PRO A 44 -3.61 -0.10 0.68
N SER A 45 -2.97 -0.60 -0.39
CA SER A 45 -1.81 -1.49 -0.22
C SER A 45 -0.66 -0.76 0.47
N CYS A 46 -0.60 0.57 0.36
CA CYS A 46 0.39 1.41 1.01
C CYS A 46 1.80 0.81 0.82
N ASP A 47 2.08 0.40 -0.41
CA ASP A 47 3.38 -0.14 -0.83
C ASP A 47 4.40 0.99 -1.05
N LEU A 48 5.62 0.62 -1.41
CA LEU A 48 6.69 1.60 -1.52
C LEU A 48 6.41 2.69 -2.58
N ASP A 49 5.78 2.33 -3.70
CA ASP A 49 5.45 3.26 -4.78
C ASP A 49 4.42 4.31 -4.33
N SER A 50 3.26 3.86 -3.83
CA SER A 50 2.22 4.77 -3.33
C SER A 50 2.70 5.71 -2.23
N ILE A 51 3.52 5.22 -1.28
CA ILE A 51 4.09 6.04 -0.20
C ILE A 51 5.02 7.11 -0.75
N LEU A 52 6.00 6.72 -1.58
CA LEU A 52 7.04 7.63 -2.05
C LEU A 52 6.54 8.56 -3.15
N CYS A 53 5.51 8.18 -3.91
CA CYS A 53 4.74 9.07 -4.78
C CYS A 53 4.14 10.23 -3.98
N ALA A 54 3.40 9.90 -2.92
CA ALA A 54 2.72 10.90 -2.10
C ALA A 54 3.72 11.85 -1.46
N PHE A 55 4.81 11.28 -0.93
CA PHE A 55 5.87 12.01 -0.29
C PHE A 55 6.61 12.95 -1.25
N THR A 56 7.00 12.46 -2.42
CA THR A 56 7.69 13.25 -3.46
C THR A 56 6.83 14.41 -3.92
N LEU A 57 5.58 14.16 -4.26
CA LEU A 57 4.67 15.19 -4.75
C LEU A 57 4.45 16.27 -3.69
N SER A 58 4.24 15.86 -2.44
CA SER A 58 4.10 16.74 -1.28
C SER A 58 5.32 17.67 -1.12
N TYR A 59 6.54 17.10 -1.14
CA TYR A 59 7.78 17.85 -0.95
C TYR A 59 7.93 18.98 -1.96
N PHE A 60 7.77 18.67 -3.26
CA PHE A 60 7.94 19.66 -4.32
C PHE A 60 6.81 20.67 -4.38
N TYR A 61 5.57 20.26 -4.14
CA TYR A 61 4.43 21.18 -4.14
C TYR A 61 4.51 22.19 -2.98
N ASN A 62 4.96 21.76 -1.81
CA ASN A 62 5.16 22.66 -0.66
C ASN A 62 6.41 23.54 -0.82
N ALA A 63 7.46 23.06 -1.49
CA ALA A 63 8.63 23.87 -1.81
C ALA A 63 8.36 24.95 -2.88
N ARG A 64 7.21 24.89 -3.56
CA ARG A 64 6.83 25.84 -4.60
C ARG A 64 6.69 27.26 -4.02
N PRO A 65 7.38 28.27 -4.59
CA PRO A 65 7.22 29.64 -4.17
C PRO A 65 5.76 30.09 -4.29
N ASN A 66 5.27 30.79 -3.27
CA ASN A 66 3.95 31.39 -3.37
C ASN A 66 3.98 32.54 -4.40
N THR A 67 3.21 32.38 -5.47
CA THR A 67 3.16 33.35 -6.58
C THR A 67 2.14 34.47 -6.34
N SER A 68 1.20 34.28 -5.41
CA SER A 68 0.18 35.26 -5.07
C SER A 68 0.52 36.00 -3.78
N LYS A 69 0.40 37.33 -3.81
CA LYS A 69 0.53 38.17 -2.60
C LYS A 69 -0.71 38.10 -1.68
N HIS A 70 -1.84 37.64 -2.21
CA HIS A 70 -3.15 37.70 -1.54
C HIS A 70 -3.71 36.33 -1.16
N HIS A 71 -3.21 35.25 -1.78
CA HIS A 71 -3.59 33.87 -1.47
C HIS A 71 -2.33 33.06 -1.20
N ARG A 72 -2.34 32.24 -0.15
CA ARG A 72 -1.28 31.25 0.09
C ARG A 72 -1.67 29.96 -0.60
N ASN A 73 -0.68 29.25 -1.14
CA ASN A 73 -0.90 27.88 -1.61
C ASN A 73 -1.37 27.02 -0.42
N PRO A 74 -2.24 26.02 -0.65
CA PRO A 74 -2.55 25.03 0.38
C PRO A 74 -1.27 24.27 0.77
N ILE A 75 -1.28 23.69 1.97
CA ILE A 75 -0.20 22.79 2.39
C ILE A 75 -0.57 21.36 1.96
N TYR A 76 0.30 20.73 1.18
CA TYR A 76 0.09 19.39 0.66
C TYR A 76 0.61 18.34 1.65
N VAL A 77 -0.27 17.54 2.24
CA VAL A 77 0.08 16.59 3.31
C VAL A 77 0.09 15.17 2.75
N PRO A 78 1.23 14.45 2.77
CA PRO A 78 1.28 13.06 2.35
C PRO A 78 0.69 12.19 3.48
N VAL A 79 -0.31 11.38 3.16
CA VAL A 79 -1.00 10.50 4.12
C VAL A 79 -0.90 9.06 3.67
N LEU A 80 -0.54 8.19 4.61
CA LEU A 80 -0.52 6.74 4.41
C LEU A 80 -1.94 6.19 4.64
N ASN A 81 -2.46 5.49 3.64
CA ASN A 81 -3.79 4.90 3.64
C ASN A 81 -3.87 3.64 4.52
N LEU A 82 -3.66 3.86 5.82
CA LEU A 82 -3.60 2.83 6.85
C LEU A 82 -4.48 3.25 8.04
N PRO A 83 -5.78 2.96 8.02
CA PRO A 83 -6.72 3.39 9.06
C PRO A 83 -6.55 2.68 10.41
N PHE A 84 -5.89 1.52 10.42
CA PHE A 84 -5.73 0.68 11.62
C PHE A 84 -4.28 0.52 12.08
N ILE A 85 -3.33 1.18 11.42
CA ILE A 85 -1.90 1.05 11.72
C ILE A 85 -1.35 2.38 12.26
N HIS A 86 -0.79 2.33 13.46
CA HIS A 86 -0.03 3.45 14.01
C HIS A 86 1.37 3.51 13.37
N THR A 87 1.91 4.71 13.16
CA THR A 87 3.24 4.94 12.54
C THR A 87 4.36 4.15 13.22
N GLY A 88 4.28 3.99 14.54
CA GLY A 88 5.22 3.21 15.35
C GLY A 88 5.36 1.72 14.98
N ASP A 89 4.44 1.17 14.16
CA ASP A 89 4.52 -0.20 13.63
C ASP A 89 5.08 -0.27 12.19
N LEU A 90 5.25 0.87 11.50
CA LEU A 90 5.65 0.89 10.08
C LEU A 90 7.01 0.21 9.84
N TRP A 91 7.97 0.38 10.75
CA TRP A 91 9.31 -0.20 10.60
C TRP A 91 9.31 -1.72 10.43
N ARG A 92 8.32 -2.43 10.99
CA ARG A 92 8.17 -3.89 10.83
C ARG A 92 7.16 -4.25 9.75
N LEU A 93 6.15 -3.41 9.54
CA LEU A 93 5.07 -3.67 8.57
C LEU A 93 5.48 -3.33 7.13
N ARG A 94 6.43 -2.40 6.98
CA ARG A 94 7.03 -1.89 5.75
C ARG A 94 8.55 -1.72 5.96
N PRO A 95 9.30 -2.79 6.28
CA PRO A 95 10.74 -2.69 6.52
C PRO A 95 11.49 -2.14 5.30
N GLU A 96 11.01 -2.40 4.09
CA GLU A 96 11.56 -1.83 2.85
C GLU A 96 11.49 -0.31 2.81
N LEU A 97 10.45 0.30 3.40
CA LEU A 97 10.36 1.75 3.56
C LEU A 97 11.40 2.26 4.56
N GLY A 98 11.60 1.54 5.66
CA GLY A 98 12.64 1.87 6.66
C GLY A 98 14.02 1.93 6.01
N VAL A 99 14.40 0.88 5.29
CA VAL A 99 15.67 0.80 4.55
C VAL A 99 15.76 1.91 3.50
N ALA A 100 14.70 2.18 2.74
CA ALA A 100 14.69 3.23 1.73
C ALA A 100 14.95 4.62 2.34
N VAL A 101 14.28 4.96 3.45
CA VAL A 101 14.45 6.25 4.13
C VAL A 101 15.82 6.34 4.79
N ARG A 102 16.31 5.28 5.44
CA ARG A 102 17.65 5.24 6.02
C ARG A 102 18.73 5.41 4.95
N GLY A 103 18.62 4.69 3.84
CA GLY A 103 19.55 4.84 2.70
C GLY A 103 19.55 6.23 2.10
N ALA A 104 18.40 6.91 2.07
CA ALA A 104 18.33 8.29 1.64
C ALA A 104 18.99 9.27 2.63
N VAL A 105 18.74 9.11 3.93
CA VAL A 105 19.10 10.08 4.98
C VAL A 105 20.50 9.87 5.55
N ASP A 106 20.82 8.64 5.95
CA ASP A 106 22.06 8.29 6.66
C ASP A 106 23.09 7.57 5.76
N GLY A 107 22.62 7.06 4.61
CA GLY A 107 23.36 6.06 3.83
C GLY A 107 23.15 4.65 4.38
N LEU A 108 23.57 3.65 3.62
CA LEU A 108 23.46 2.25 4.02
C LEU A 108 24.79 1.71 4.49
N THR A 109 24.73 0.79 5.46
CA THR A 109 25.87 -0.03 5.80
C THR A 109 26.12 -0.98 4.64
N PRO A 110 27.33 -1.06 4.06
CA PRO A 110 27.60 -1.99 2.97
C PRO A 110 27.32 -3.43 3.40
N GLN A 111 26.72 -4.22 2.50
CA GLN A 111 26.58 -5.65 2.73
C GLN A 111 27.97 -6.31 2.80
N SER A 112 28.33 -6.86 3.97
CA SER A 112 29.49 -7.74 4.12
C SER A 112 29.11 -9.21 3.87
N GLU A 113 30.08 -10.05 3.52
CA GLU A 113 29.87 -11.52 3.44
C GLU A 113 29.42 -12.09 4.80
N ASP A 114 29.84 -11.47 5.90
CA ASP A 114 29.38 -11.80 7.25
C ASP A 114 28.03 -11.15 7.56
N ALA A 115 27.14 -11.91 8.20
CA ALA A 115 25.88 -11.36 8.68
C ALA A 115 26.11 -10.20 9.67
N PRO A 116 25.37 -9.08 9.56
CA PRO A 116 25.58 -7.94 10.46
C PRO A 116 25.37 -8.35 11.92
N SER A 117 26.17 -7.77 12.81
CA SER A 117 26.12 -8.07 14.23
C SER A 117 24.72 -7.79 14.81
N LYS A 118 24.39 -8.43 15.94
CA LYS A 118 23.11 -8.19 16.62
C LYS A 118 22.97 -6.71 17.02
N GLU A 119 24.06 -6.04 17.39
CA GLU A 119 24.03 -4.61 17.71
C GLU A 119 23.71 -3.75 16.48
N VAL A 120 24.30 -4.07 15.32
CA VAL A 120 24.02 -3.34 14.07
C VAL A 120 22.56 -3.49 13.68
N LYS A 121 22.02 -4.71 13.65
CA LYS A 121 20.61 -4.96 13.32
C LYS A 121 19.66 -4.23 14.28
N ALA A 122 19.96 -4.24 15.58
CA ALA A 122 19.16 -3.54 16.58
C ALA A 122 19.20 -2.01 16.38
N TRP A 123 20.36 -1.47 16.03
CA TRP A 123 20.49 -0.04 15.69
C TRP A 123 19.70 0.31 14.43
N GLU A 124 19.81 -0.48 13.36
CA GLU A 124 19.08 -0.26 12.10
C GLU A 124 17.57 -0.25 12.34
N GLN A 125 17.04 -1.24 13.06
CA GLN A 125 15.62 -1.31 13.41
C GLN A 125 15.16 -0.10 14.24
N HIS A 126 15.97 0.31 15.23
CA HIS A 126 15.66 1.49 16.03
C HIS A 126 15.67 2.76 15.17
N ARG A 127 16.66 2.88 14.29
CA ARG A 127 16.82 4.04 13.41
C ARG A 127 15.69 4.12 12.40
N ASP A 128 15.34 3.03 11.75
CA ASP A 128 14.21 2.93 10.83
C ASP A 128 12.92 3.35 11.54
N LYS A 129 12.67 2.86 12.76
CA LYS A 129 11.53 3.30 13.57
C LYS A 129 11.52 4.81 13.78
N THR A 130 12.62 5.41 14.22
CA THR A 130 12.71 6.87 14.44
C THR A 130 12.50 7.68 13.16
N LEU A 131 13.02 7.20 12.01
CA LEU A 131 12.85 7.88 10.72
C LEU A 131 11.39 7.87 10.28
N LEU A 132 10.66 6.79 10.51
CA LEU A 132 9.27 6.62 10.08
C LEU A 132 8.23 7.24 11.04
N GLU A 133 8.60 7.60 12.27
CA GLU A 133 7.70 8.22 13.27
C GLU A 133 7.09 9.57 12.81
N ASN A 134 7.72 10.26 11.86
CA ASN A 134 7.22 11.53 11.34
C ASN A 134 6.24 11.40 10.17
N LEU A 135 6.02 10.18 9.65
CA LEU A 135 4.97 9.91 8.68
C LEU A 135 3.59 10.11 9.32
N ILE A 136 2.53 10.11 8.51
CA ILE A 136 1.16 10.33 8.98
C ILE A 136 0.28 9.24 8.41
N THR A 137 -0.35 8.44 9.26
CA THR A 137 -1.35 7.43 8.84
C THR A 137 -2.76 7.96 9.06
N ILE A 138 -3.73 7.41 8.31
CA ILE A 138 -5.16 7.66 8.57
C ILE A 138 -5.53 7.34 10.02
N HIS A 139 -4.95 6.28 10.60
CA HIS A 139 -5.13 5.94 12.01
C HIS A 139 -4.82 7.12 12.94
N GLU A 140 -3.69 7.80 12.74
CA GLU A 140 -3.32 8.95 13.57
C GLU A 140 -4.23 10.15 13.33
N LEU A 141 -4.63 10.42 12.09
CA LEU A 141 -5.57 11.50 11.78
C LEU A 141 -6.89 11.32 12.52
N ALA A 142 -7.46 10.11 12.48
CA ALA A 142 -8.73 9.80 13.12
C ALA A 142 -8.66 9.83 14.65
N ASN A 143 -7.54 9.38 15.25
CA ASN A 143 -7.46 9.11 16.69
C ASN A 143 -6.71 10.17 17.50
N ASN A 144 -5.88 11.01 16.89
CA ASN A 144 -5.15 12.03 17.64
C ASN A 144 -6.06 13.21 18.00
N GLU A 145 -6.02 13.66 19.25
CA GLU A 145 -6.79 14.82 19.72
C GLU A 145 -6.33 16.13 19.10
N LYS A 146 -5.07 16.20 18.66
CA LYS A 146 -4.47 17.40 18.09
C LYS A 146 -4.69 17.55 16.59
N THR A 147 -5.25 16.54 15.92
CA THR A 147 -5.53 16.59 14.47
C THR A 147 -6.41 17.80 14.16
N LEU A 148 -6.12 18.47 13.04
CA LEU A 148 -7.01 19.50 12.49
C LEU A 148 -8.46 18.98 12.43
N PRO A 149 -9.45 19.72 12.94
CA PRO A 149 -10.83 19.22 13.02
C PRO A 149 -11.40 18.73 11.70
N SER A 150 -11.14 19.42 10.58
CA SER A 150 -11.58 19.02 9.24
C SER A 150 -11.01 17.66 8.82
N LEU A 151 -9.73 17.43 9.04
CA LEU A 151 -9.10 16.14 8.74
C LEU A 151 -9.59 15.04 9.68
N LYS A 152 -9.76 15.34 10.97
CA LYS A 152 -10.24 14.37 11.95
C LYS A 152 -11.65 13.88 11.60
N GLU A 153 -12.52 14.80 11.18
CA GLU A 153 -13.87 14.49 10.74
C GLU A 153 -13.87 13.71 9.42
N ALA A 154 -13.12 14.16 8.42
CA ALA A 154 -13.06 13.51 7.11
C ALA A 154 -12.58 12.04 7.22
N PHE A 155 -11.60 11.78 8.08
CA PHE A 155 -11.01 10.44 8.27
C PHE A 155 -11.65 9.62 9.40
N ALA A 156 -12.72 10.09 10.04
CA ALA A 156 -13.42 9.31 11.06
C ALA A 156 -14.07 8.04 10.44
N PRO A 157 -14.08 6.88 11.14
CA PRO A 157 -14.78 5.71 10.62
C PRO A 157 -16.27 5.97 10.39
N SER A 158 -16.86 5.37 9.34
CA SER A 158 -18.27 5.58 8.97
C SER A 158 -19.26 5.27 10.11
N ASP A 159 -18.96 4.29 10.97
CA ASP A 159 -19.83 3.87 12.07
C ASP A 159 -19.99 4.93 13.18
N HIS A 160 -19.20 6.01 13.14
CA HIS A 160 -19.19 7.08 14.14
C HIS A 160 -19.90 8.37 13.70
N PHE A 161 -20.49 8.44 12.50
CA PHE A 161 -21.07 9.69 12.02
C PHE A 161 -22.50 9.90 12.52
N THR A 162 -22.67 10.91 13.39
CA THR A 162 -23.97 11.54 13.64
C THR A 162 -24.20 12.58 12.54
N THR A 163 -25.42 12.65 12.01
CA THR A 163 -25.83 13.56 10.93
C THR A 163 -25.70 15.04 11.32
N ALA A 164 -24.46 15.56 11.38
CA ALA A 164 -24.16 16.97 11.46
C ALA A 164 -23.99 17.51 10.04
N LYS A 165 -24.67 18.63 9.76
CA LYS A 165 -24.72 19.27 8.44
C LYS A 165 -23.36 19.87 8.06
N SER A 166 -22.91 19.56 6.84
CA SER A 166 -22.09 20.40 5.96
C SER A 166 -20.78 20.93 6.55
N THR A 167 -19.76 20.07 6.64
CA THR A 167 -18.36 20.51 6.56
C THR A 167 -17.93 20.59 5.09
N ASP A 168 -17.02 21.51 4.78
CA ASP A 168 -16.39 21.58 3.46
C ASP A 168 -15.59 20.28 3.24
N LYS A 169 -15.66 19.72 2.02
CA LYS A 169 -14.90 18.53 1.65
C LYS A 169 -13.40 18.80 1.77
N VAL A 170 -12.64 17.76 2.08
CA VAL A 170 -11.18 17.81 2.08
C VAL A 170 -10.67 17.50 0.68
N ASP A 171 -9.93 18.44 0.09
CA ASP A 171 -9.26 18.24 -1.18
C ASP A 171 -8.25 17.08 -1.08
N VAL A 172 -8.30 16.16 -2.04
CA VAL A 172 -7.39 15.02 -2.15
C VAL A 172 -6.81 14.90 -3.56
N ILE A 173 -5.51 14.65 -3.61
CA ILE A 173 -4.79 14.22 -4.81
C ILE A 173 -4.47 12.74 -4.65
N LEU A 174 -4.92 11.93 -5.59
CA LEU A 174 -4.64 10.49 -5.59
C LEU A 174 -3.32 10.22 -6.29
N VAL A 175 -2.52 9.33 -5.71
CA VAL A 175 -1.34 8.77 -6.36
C VAL A 175 -1.39 7.25 -6.31
N ASP A 176 -0.95 6.62 -7.40
CA ASP A 176 -0.87 5.16 -7.52
C ASP A 176 -2.23 4.43 -7.36
N HIS A 177 -3.31 5.18 -7.59
CA HIS A 177 -4.67 4.73 -7.83
C HIS A 177 -5.51 5.91 -8.35
N ASN A 178 -6.68 5.62 -8.91
CA ASN A 178 -7.56 6.62 -9.48
C ASN A 178 -9.00 6.57 -8.93
N ALA A 179 -9.29 5.67 -7.99
CA ALA A 179 -10.52 5.67 -7.18
C ALA A 179 -10.19 5.58 -5.68
N PRO A 180 -10.58 6.57 -4.85
CA PRO A 180 -10.25 6.58 -3.44
C PRO A 180 -10.95 5.43 -2.72
N SER A 181 -10.19 4.69 -1.92
CA SER A 181 -10.70 3.59 -1.09
C SER A 181 -10.03 3.68 0.26
N ILE A 182 -10.79 3.73 1.36
CA ILE A 182 -10.26 3.76 2.73
C ILE A 182 -11.02 2.70 3.52
N GLU A 183 -10.33 1.71 4.08
CA GLU A 183 -10.98 0.51 4.67
C GLU A 183 -12.01 0.84 5.78
N SER A 184 -11.79 1.93 6.52
CA SER A 184 -12.67 2.37 7.62
C SER A 184 -13.83 3.28 7.18
N ILE A 185 -13.93 3.64 5.89
CA ILE A 185 -14.89 4.62 5.38
C ILE A 185 -15.63 4.00 4.18
N ASN A 186 -16.97 4.02 4.21
CA ASN A 186 -17.79 3.55 3.10
C ASN A 186 -17.74 4.54 1.90
N GLU A 187 -18.19 4.07 0.73
CA GLU A 187 -18.13 4.83 -0.53
C GLU A 187 -18.94 6.15 -0.48
N GLU A 188 -20.15 6.13 0.08
CA GLU A 188 -20.99 7.32 0.24
C GLU A 188 -20.32 8.39 1.11
N ASP A 189 -19.67 7.97 2.19
CA ASP A 189 -18.91 8.86 3.06
C ASP A 189 -17.64 9.38 2.38
N ILE A 190 -16.95 8.56 1.58
CA ILE A 190 -15.78 9.02 0.80
C ILE A 190 -16.23 10.13 -0.16
N GLU A 191 -17.30 9.91 -0.92
CA GLU A 191 -17.87 10.90 -1.84
C GLU A 191 -18.29 12.18 -1.13
N ASN A 192 -18.87 12.06 0.07
CA ASN A 192 -19.36 13.21 0.83
C ASN A 192 -18.25 14.00 1.55
N ARG A 193 -17.10 13.38 1.85
CA ARG A 193 -16.04 13.99 2.69
C ARG A 193 -14.82 14.45 1.91
N PHE A 194 -14.58 13.93 0.71
CA PHE A 194 -13.39 14.23 -0.08
C PHE A 194 -13.73 14.78 -1.46
N ASP A 195 -12.94 15.76 -1.91
CA ASP A 195 -12.99 16.26 -3.29
C ASP A 195 -11.72 15.85 -4.04
N VAL A 196 -11.84 15.06 -5.11
CA VAL A 196 -10.67 14.59 -5.87
C VAL A 196 -10.23 15.69 -6.84
N VAL A 197 -9.23 16.45 -6.41
CA VAL A 197 -8.71 17.61 -7.15
C VAL A 197 -7.51 17.27 -8.04
N GLY A 198 -6.94 16.07 -7.94
CA GLY A 198 -5.82 15.62 -8.76
C GLY A 198 -5.63 14.10 -8.73
N CYS A 199 -4.97 13.56 -9.76
CA CYS A 199 -4.60 12.15 -9.85
C CYS A 199 -3.33 11.97 -10.71
N ILE A 200 -2.40 11.15 -10.22
CA ILE A 200 -1.29 10.60 -11.00
C ILE A 200 -1.25 9.09 -10.75
N ASP A 201 -1.50 8.28 -11.77
CA ASP A 201 -1.65 6.83 -11.64
C ASP A 201 -1.22 6.09 -12.90
N HIS A 202 -0.75 4.85 -12.72
CA HIS A 202 -0.37 3.94 -13.79
C HIS A 202 -1.29 2.71 -13.94
N HIS A 203 -2.35 2.61 -13.12
CA HIS A 203 -3.36 1.56 -13.19
C HIS A 203 -4.45 1.84 -14.23
N VAL A 204 -5.35 0.86 -14.38
CA VAL A 204 -6.55 0.98 -15.23
C VAL A 204 -7.48 2.00 -14.61
N GLU A 205 -7.98 2.92 -15.43
CA GLU A 205 -8.97 3.93 -15.04
C GLU A 205 -10.26 3.25 -14.54
N GLU A 206 -10.75 3.72 -13.39
CA GLU A 206 -11.97 3.29 -12.70
C GLU A 206 -13.09 4.33 -12.84
N ASP A 207 -12.88 5.34 -13.70
CA ASP A 207 -13.82 6.41 -14.07
C ASP A 207 -14.31 7.28 -12.89
N TYR A 208 -13.57 7.30 -11.78
CA TYR A 208 -13.88 8.13 -10.60
C TYR A 208 -13.32 9.55 -10.72
N VAL A 209 -12.11 9.72 -11.30
CA VAL A 209 -11.41 11.02 -11.28
C VAL A 209 -12.12 12.06 -12.16
N PRO A 210 -12.51 13.23 -11.61
CA PRO A 210 -13.13 14.31 -12.37
C PRO A 210 -12.25 14.78 -13.54
N ARG A 211 -12.89 15.30 -14.60
CA ARG A 211 -12.15 15.74 -15.81
C ARG A 211 -11.33 17.00 -15.57
N GLU A 212 -11.77 17.82 -14.62
CA GLU A 212 -11.19 19.09 -14.20
C GLU A 212 -10.04 18.95 -13.21
N ALA A 213 -9.81 17.74 -12.68
CA ALA A 213 -8.72 17.44 -11.76
C ALA A 213 -7.35 17.83 -12.36
N LYS A 214 -6.46 18.39 -11.54
CA LYS A 214 -5.15 18.92 -11.95
C LYS A 214 -4.06 18.57 -10.94
N PRO A 215 -3.06 17.76 -11.32
CA PRO A 215 -2.96 17.02 -12.59
C PRO A 215 -4.02 15.92 -12.72
N ARG A 216 -4.31 15.47 -13.94
CA ARG A 216 -5.06 14.23 -14.21
C ARG A 216 -4.24 13.38 -15.19
N ILE A 217 -3.37 12.53 -14.64
CA ILE A 217 -2.42 11.71 -15.39
C ILE A 217 -2.71 10.25 -15.04
N VAL A 218 -3.42 9.53 -15.92
CA VAL A 218 -3.65 8.09 -15.80
C VAL A 218 -3.06 7.40 -17.02
N ARG A 219 -1.95 6.67 -16.86
CA ARG A 219 -1.20 6.10 -17.99
C ARG A 219 -0.72 4.68 -17.72
N LEU A 220 -1.34 3.74 -18.42
CA LEU A 220 -0.98 2.32 -18.42
C LEU A 220 0.42 2.07 -19.00
N GLY A 221 1.00 0.93 -18.61
CA GLY A 221 2.25 0.42 -19.18
C GLY A 221 3.50 1.12 -18.67
N ILE A 222 3.42 1.74 -17.49
CA ILE A 222 4.54 2.37 -16.79
C ILE A 222 4.92 1.46 -15.61
N GLY A 223 6.21 1.20 -15.43
CA GLY A 223 6.70 0.26 -14.42
C GLY A 223 6.44 0.71 -12.98
N SER A 224 6.55 2.02 -12.72
CA SER A 224 6.25 2.63 -11.42
C SER A 224 5.47 3.95 -11.58
N CYS A 225 4.49 4.18 -10.73
CA CYS A 225 3.77 5.45 -10.64
C CYS A 225 4.72 6.61 -10.29
N GLN A 226 5.80 6.36 -9.54
CA GLN A 226 6.81 7.36 -9.24
C GLN A 226 7.49 7.93 -10.50
N SER A 227 7.58 7.15 -11.59
CA SER A 227 8.04 7.66 -12.88
C SER A 227 7.11 8.75 -13.43
N LEU A 228 5.79 8.62 -13.22
CA LEU A 228 4.80 9.63 -13.60
C LEU A 228 4.88 10.88 -12.72
N VAL A 229 5.03 10.70 -11.40
CA VAL A 229 5.20 11.81 -10.45
C VAL A 229 6.45 12.63 -10.80
N THR A 230 7.57 11.95 -11.05
CA THR A 230 8.84 12.59 -11.43
C THR A 230 8.71 13.33 -12.77
N GLN A 231 8.12 12.68 -13.78
CA GLN A 231 7.86 13.31 -15.08
C GLN A 231 6.98 14.56 -14.94
N HIS A 232 5.87 14.47 -14.20
CA HIS A 232 4.98 15.61 -13.96
C HIS A 232 5.72 16.79 -13.32
N LEU A 233 6.49 16.54 -12.27
CA LEU A 233 7.26 17.58 -11.57
C LEU A 233 8.30 18.26 -12.49
N ARG A 234 8.90 17.51 -13.42
CA ARG A 234 9.77 18.05 -14.47
C ARG A 234 8.99 18.92 -15.45
N ASP A 235 7.86 18.41 -15.95
CA ASP A 235 7.03 19.08 -16.96
C ASP A 235 6.49 20.44 -16.46
N ILE A 236 6.19 20.55 -15.17
CA ILE A 236 5.76 21.81 -14.53
C ILE A 236 6.91 22.64 -13.95
N ASN A 237 8.17 22.28 -14.24
CA ASN A 237 9.40 22.96 -13.80
C ASN A 237 9.56 23.09 -12.28
N LEU A 238 9.00 22.15 -11.49
CA LEU A 238 9.29 22.06 -10.06
C LEU A 238 10.53 21.20 -9.77
N TRP A 239 10.89 20.30 -10.68
CA TRP A 239 12.10 19.48 -10.58
C TRP A 239 13.01 19.69 -11.77
N THR A 240 13.98 20.59 -11.62
CA THR A 240 14.94 20.97 -12.67
C THR A 240 16.36 20.50 -12.34
N MET A 241 17.13 20.20 -13.41
CA MET A 241 18.56 19.87 -13.31
C MET A 241 19.39 21.15 -13.15
N GLU A 242 19.49 21.67 -11.93
CA GLU A 242 20.41 22.76 -11.61
C GLU A 242 21.65 22.20 -10.90
N LYS A 243 22.84 22.59 -11.37
CA LYS A 243 24.12 22.08 -10.85
C LYS A 243 24.30 22.30 -9.35
N GLU A 244 23.63 23.30 -8.77
CA GLU A 244 23.72 23.61 -7.35
C GLU A 244 22.74 22.80 -6.49
N HIS A 245 21.62 22.31 -7.06
CA HIS A 245 20.61 21.55 -6.32
C HIS A 245 21.17 20.25 -5.74
N LYS A 246 22.05 19.55 -6.47
CA LYS A 246 22.70 18.32 -5.97
C LYS A 246 23.58 18.53 -4.72
N ASN A 247 23.94 19.78 -4.38
CA ASN A 247 24.68 20.09 -3.16
C ASN A 247 23.76 20.27 -1.95
N LEU A 248 22.44 20.37 -2.15
CA LEU A 248 21.47 20.51 -1.07
C LEU A 248 21.14 19.12 -0.50
N PRO A 249 21.36 18.86 0.81
CA PRO A 249 21.12 17.56 1.41
C PRO A 249 19.70 17.03 1.18
N GLY A 250 18.67 17.85 1.40
CA GLY A 250 17.28 17.47 1.18
C GLY A 250 16.95 17.12 -0.27
N PHE A 251 17.63 17.77 -1.22
CA PHE A 251 17.43 17.49 -2.64
C PHE A 251 18.03 16.14 -3.05
N ARG A 252 19.21 15.77 -2.50
CA ARG A 252 19.77 14.43 -2.68
C ARG A 252 18.86 13.37 -2.04
N GLN A 253 18.41 13.61 -0.81
CA GLN A 253 17.52 12.70 -0.08
C GLN A 253 16.22 12.42 -0.85
N ILE A 254 15.54 13.45 -1.36
CA ILE A 254 14.30 13.27 -2.13
C ILE A 254 14.56 12.60 -3.49
N SER A 255 15.70 12.88 -4.14
CA SER A 255 16.10 12.21 -5.39
C SER A 255 16.33 10.71 -5.17
N ARG A 256 17.01 10.34 -4.08
CA ARG A 256 17.21 8.93 -3.68
C ARG A 256 15.87 8.25 -3.44
N LEU A 257 14.96 8.87 -2.69
CA LEU A 257 13.64 8.30 -2.43
C LEU A 257 12.78 8.17 -3.68
N ALA A 258 12.77 9.16 -4.58
CA ALA A 258 12.05 9.06 -5.85
C ALA A 258 12.63 7.99 -6.78
N LEU A 259 13.94 7.71 -6.68
CA LEU A 259 14.56 6.65 -7.46
C LEU A 259 14.13 5.26 -6.96
N THR A 260 14.05 5.06 -5.64
CA THR A 260 13.82 3.75 -5.02
C THR A 260 12.64 2.95 -5.59
N PRO A 261 11.38 3.44 -5.62
CA PRO A 261 10.26 2.63 -6.07
C PRO A 261 10.37 2.28 -7.56
N ILE A 262 10.92 3.19 -8.38
CA ILE A 262 11.18 2.89 -9.79
C ILE A 262 12.13 1.70 -9.92
N LEU A 263 13.22 1.65 -9.13
CA LEU A 263 14.13 0.50 -9.14
C LEU A 263 13.44 -0.76 -8.63
N ILE A 264 12.65 -0.67 -7.57
CA ILE A 264 12.01 -1.85 -6.97
C ILE A 264 10.96 -2.48 -7.90
N ASP A 265 10.12 -1.67 -8.54
CA ASP A 265 9.03 -2.21 -9.37
C ASP A 265 9.49 -2.60 -10.78
N THR A 266 10.59 -1.99 -11.26
CA THR A 266 11.22 -2.35 -12.55
C THR A 266 12.35 -3.36 -12.43
N TRP A 267 12.62 -3.87 -11.22
CA TRP A 267 13.76 -4.75 -10.92
C TRP A 267 15.09 -4.16 -11.42
N ASP A 268 15.38 -2.92 -11.00
CA ASP A 268 16.53 -2.13 -11.41
C ASP A 268 16.62 -1.96 -12.94
N LEU A 269 15.48 -1.73 -13.60
CA LEU A 269 15.31 -1.71 -15.06
C LEU A 269 15.63 -3.03 -15.78
N LYS A 270 15.84 -4.13 -15.04
CA LYS A 270 16.18 -5.46 -15.57
C LYS A 270 14.94 -6.38 -15.68
N ALA A 271 13.74 -5.93 -15.28
CA ALA A 271 12.53 -6.74 -15.38
C ALA A 271 12.20 -7.10 -16.85
N PRO A 272 11.75 -8.34 -17.13
CA PRO A 272 11.43 -8.77 -18.49
C PRO A 272 10.06 -8.24 -18.96
N GLY A 273 9.85 -8.27 -20.27
CA GLY A 273 8.57 -7.95 -20.90
C GLY A 273 8.27 -6.45 -20.92
N ASP A 274 7.02 -6.11 -20.60
CA ASP A 274 6.45 -4.76 -20.59
C ASP A 274 6.51 -4.06 -19.23
N ARG A 275 7.22 -4.66 -18.26
CA ARG A 275 7.34 -4.12 -16.89
C ARG A 275 8.26 -2.89 -16.78
N VAL A 276 9.00 -2.56 -17.83
CA VAL A 276 9.91 -1.42 -17.86
C VAL A 276 9.66 -0.59 -19.11
N SER A 277 9.08 0.59 -18.92
CA SER A 277 8.78 1.55 -19.99
C SER A 277 9.98 2.47 -20.29
N ASP A 278 9.92 3.15 -21.43
CA ASP A 278 10.90 4.19 -21.75
C ASP A 278 10.83 5.39 -20.80
N VAL A 279 9.67 5.62 -20.19
CA VAL A 279 9.50 6.67 -19.18
C VAL A 279 10.26 6.31 -17.92
N ASP A 280 10.23 5.04 -17.48
CA ASP A 280 11.00 4.58 -16.32
C ASP A 280 12.50 4.78 -16.57
N ARG A 281 12.98 4.40 -17.77
CA ARG A 281 14.38 4.61 -18.16
C ARG A 281 14.77 6.08 -18.17
N ASP A 282 13.91 6.95 -18.72
CA ASP A 282 14.14 8.40 -18.76
C ASP A 282 14.15 9.01 -17.35
N GLN A 283 13.25 8.59 -16.46
CA GLN A 283 13.20 9.11 -15.09
C GLN A 283 14.40 8.64 -14.27
N VAL A 284 14.84 7.39 -14.41
CA VAL A 284 16.07 6.90 -13.78
C VAL A 284 17.28 7.69 -14.29
N ALA A 285 17.40 7.89 -15.61
CA ALA A 285 18.50 8.68 -16.18
C ALA A 285 18.52 10.14 -15.70
N PHE A 286 17.35 10.70 -15.38
CA PHE A 286 17.21 12.02 -14.78
C PHE A 286 17.58 12.04 -13.30
N LEU A 287 17.07 11.09 -12.49
CA LEU A 287 17.24 11.07 -11.04
C LEU A 287 18.63 10.64 -10.59
N ASP A 288 19.23 9.66 -11.26
CA ASP A 288 20.47 9.01 -10.84
C ASP A 288 21.63 10.02 -10.63
N PRO A 289 21.89 11.01 -11.52
CA PRO A 289 22.93 12.02 -11.30
C PRO A 289 22.64 13.01 -10.15
N GLN A 290 21.43 13.03 -9.61
CA GLN A 290 20.98 13.96 -8.56
C GLN A 290 21.11 13.36 -7.14
N THR A 291 21.36 12.05 -7.04
CA THR A 291 21.48 11.33 -5.75
C THR A 291 22.79 11.60 -5.01
N GLY A 292 23.79 12.16 -5.70
CA GLY A 292 25.11 12.49 -5.17
C GLY A 292 26.16 11.41 -5.45
N ASP A 293 27.43 11.81 -5.55
CA ASP A 293 28.54 10.92 -5.94
C ASP A 293 28.82 9.81 -4.90
N ASP A 294 28.31 9.96 -3.68
CA ASP A 294 28.39 9.02 -2.56
C ASP A 294 27.31 7.92 -2.59
N PHE A 295 26.36 7.98 -3.53
CA PHE A 295 25.22 7.08 -3.58
C PHE A 295 25.52 5.82 -4.39
N ASP A 296 25.35 4.65 -3.76
CA ASP A 296 25.39 3.35 -4.41
C ASP A 296 23.95 2.87 -4.71
N ARG A 297 23.58 2.96 -5.99
CA ARG A 297 22.27 2.56 -6.50
C ARG A 297 22.01 1.06 -6.33
N GLU A 298 23.00 0.23 -6.65
CA GLU A 298 22.82 -1.23 -6.63
C GLU A 298 22.70 -1.71 -5.18
N ASP A 299 23.50 -1.16 -4.26
CA ASP A 299 23.39 -1.47 -2.82
C ASP A 299 22.02 -1.06 -2.26
N LEU A 300 21.53 0.15 -2.59
CA LEU A 300 20.17 0.56 -2.21
C LEU A 300 19.12 -0.42 -2.73
N PHE A 301 19.15 -0.72 -4.04
CA PHE A 301 18.19 -1.63 -4.65
C PHE A 301 18.21 -2.99 -3.96
N GLN A 302 19.40 -3.56 -3.76
CA GLN A 302 19.55 -4.90 -3.19
C GLN A 302 19.06 -4.97 -1.74
N GLN A 303 19.37 -3.97 -0.91
CA GLN A 303 18.95 -3.94 0.50
C GLN A 303 17.44 -3.71 0.64
N VAL A 304 16.86 -2.78 -0.13
CA VAL A 304 15.41 -2.52 -0.11
C VAL A 304 14.64 -3.73 -0.64
N GLN A 305 15.12 -4.35 -1.72
CA GLN A 305 14.52 -5.56 -2.28
C GLN A 305 14.60 -6.75 -1.32
N THR A 306 15.72 -6.91 -0.62
CA THR A 306 15.88 -7.93 0.43
C THR A 306 14.85 -7.69 1.54
N ALA A 307 14.76 -6.47 2.08
CA ALA A 307 13.78 -6.12 3.10
C ALA A 307 12.33 -6.35 2.64
N LYS A 308 12.00 -6.02 1.38
CA LYS A 308 10.67 -6.27 0.77
C LYS A 308 10.38 -7.78 0.75
N SER A 309 11.34 -8.60 0.32
CA SER A 309 11.17 -10.06 0.23
C SER A 309 11.06 -10.75 1.60
N GLU A 310 11.79 -10.26 2.59
CA GLU A 310 11.82 -10.82 3.96
C GLU A 310 10.74 -10.22 4.88
N SER A 311 10.00 -9.21 4.41
CA SER A 311 9.02 -8.47 5.21
C SER A 311 7.99 -9.37 5.92
N LEU A 312 7.60 -10.50 5.31
CA LEU A 312 6.68 -11.46 5.92
C LEU A 312 7.20 -12.06 7.23
N ASN A 313 8.52 -12.18 7.40
CA ASN A 313 9.13 -12.71 8.62
C ASN A 313 8.83 -11.84 9.86
N LEU A 314 8.47 -10.57 9.66
CA LEU A 314 8.19 -9.60 10.72
C LEU A 314 6.70 -9.45 11.02
N LEU A 315 5.84 -10.13 10.24
CA LEU A 315 4.39 -10.01 10.35
C LEU A 315 3.80 -11.15 11.16
N ARG A 316 2.73 -10.88 11.89
CA ARG A 316 1.87 -11.93 12.46
C ARG A 316 1.00 -12.52 11.36
N MET A 317 0.51 -13.75 11.55
CA MET A 317 -0.35 -14.42 10.55
C MET A 317 -1.55 -13.57 10.13
N GLN A 318 -2.23 -12.94 11.09
CA GLN A 318 -3.36 -12.04 10.82
C GLN A 318 -2.99 -10.86 9.90
N GLU A 319 -1.75 -10.36 10.01
CA GLU A 319 -1.26 -9.24 9.19
C GLU A 319 -0.82 -9.71 7.81
N ILE A 320 -0.26 -10.92 7.72
CA ILE A 320 0.04 -11.57 6.43
C ILE A 320 -1.25 -11.77 5.64
N PHE A 321 -2.29 -12.30 6.26
CA PHE A 321 -3.58 -12.52 5.63
C PHE A 321 -4.24 -11.23 5.16
N ASN A 322 -4.06 -10.12 5.91
CA ASN A 322 -4.64 -8.83 5.57
C ASN A 322 -3.84 -8.04 4.53
N ARG A 323 -2.59 -8.43 4.22
CA ARG A 323 -1.64 -7.59 3.47
C ARG A 323 -2.08 -7.29 2.04
N ASP A 324 -2.54 -8.29 1.31
CA ASP A 324 -3.21 -8.13 0.01
C ASP A 324 -4.54 -8.88 0.05
N TYR A 325 -5.47 -8.32 0.81
CA TYR A 325 -6.78 -8.89 1.09
C TYR A 325 -7.90 -8.10 0.39
N LYS A 326 -8.87 -8.82 -0.18
CA LYS A 326 -10.14 -8.24 -0.61
C LYS A 326 -11.29 -9.06 -0.07
N SER A 327 -12.35 -8.37 0.36
CA SER A 327 -13.58 -8.98 0.82
C SER A 327 -14.76 -8.56 -0.07
N TYR A 328 -15.70 -9.48 -0.25
CA TYR A 328 -16.89 -9.32 -1.07
C TYR A 328 -18.10 -9.78 -0.26
N LEU A 329 -19.20 -9.03 -0.33
CA LEU A 329 -20.48 -9.45 0.19
C LEU A 329 -21.32 -9.99 -0.96
N GLU A 330 -21.65 -11.27 -0.89
CA GLU A 330 -22.40 -11.96 -1.93
C GLU A 330 -23.78 -12.38 -1.45
N ARG A 331 -24.73 -12.42 -2.40
CA ARG A 331 -26.08 -12.90 -2.13
C ARG A 331 -26.30 -14.25 -2.82
N THR A 332 -26.64 -15.26 -2.02
CA THR A 332 -26.97 -16.59 -2.53
C THR A 332 -28.35 -16.61 -3.20
N ARG A 333 -28.68 -17.67 -3.94
CA ARG A 333 -30.01 -17.85 -4.57
C ARG A 333 -31.17 -17.82 -3.56
N ASP A 334 -30.95 -18.33 -2.35
CA ASP A 334 -31.92 -18.30 -1.25
C ASP A 334 -31.93 -16.95 -0.48
N GLY A 335 -31.20 -15.95 -0.97
CA GLY A 335 -31.24 -14.58 -0.48
C GLY A 335 -30.36 -14.29 0.73
N LYS A 336 -29.53 -15.24 1.18
CA LYS A 336 -28.58 -15.02 2.28
C LYS A 336 -27.42 -14.17 1.82
N GLN A 337 -26.97 -13.28 2.69
CA GLN A 337 -25.78 -12.46 2.47
C GLN A 337 -24.59 -13.14 3.15
N LEU A 338 -23.54 -13.43 2.39
CA LEU A 338 -22.38 -14.19 2.83
C LEU A 338 -21.10 -13.47 2.41
N PHE A 339 -20.11 -13.41 3.30
CA PHE A 339 -18.84 -12.78 3.00
C PHE A 339 -17.83 -13.78 2.42
N ILE A 340 -17.16 -13.37 1.35
CA ILE A 340 -15.99 -14.04 0.79
C ILE A 340 -14.77 -13.16 1.03
N GLY A 341 -13.70 -13.72 1.57
CA GLY A 341 -12.42 -13.03 1.74
C GLY A 341 -11.33 -13.75 0.95
N ILE A 342 -10.48 -13.01 0.22
CA ILE A 342 -9.37 -13.61 -0.54
C ILE A 342 -8.09 -12.81 -0.32
N GLY A 343 -7.12 -13.46 0.32
CA GLY A 343 -5.75 -12.97 0.51
C GLY A 343 -4.80 -13.50 -0.58
N SER A 344 -3.83 -12.68 -0.99
CA SER A 344 -2.69 -13.12 -1.82
C SER A 344 -1.39 -13.01 -1.03
N VAL A 345 -0.60 -14.09 -0.99
CA VAL A 345 0.62 -14.21 -0.19
C VAL A 345 1.76 -14.71 -1.07
N VAL A 346 2.94 -14.09 -0.95
CA VAL A 346 4.12 -14.42 -1.77
C VAL A 346 4.94 -15.61 -1.22
N GLN A 347 4.34 -16.39 -0.33
CA GLN A 347 4.90 -17.59 0.30
C GLN A 347 3.85 -18.70 0.26
N ASP A 348 4.29 -19.95 0.26
CA ASP A 348 3.44 -21.14 0.19
C ASP A 348 2.85 -21.56 1.54
N LEU A 349 1.93 -22.53 1.51
CA LEU A 349 1.26 -23.04 2.72
C LEU A 349 2.23 -23.71 3.71
N GLU A 350 3.32 -24.31 3.24
CA GLU A 350 4.35 -24.90 4.10
C GLU A 350 5.11 -23.80 4.85
N TRP A 351 5.55 -22.75 4.16
CA TRP A 351 6.17 -21.60 4.81
C TRP A 351 5.21 -20.95 5.82
N LEU A 352 3.93 -20.76 5.45
CA LEU A 352 2.92 -20.21 6.35
C LEU A 352 2.70 -21.09 7.59
N SER A 353 2.76 -22.42 7.42
CA SER A 353 2.68 -23.37 8.53
C SER A 353 3.86 -23.22 9.48
N GLN A 354 5.08 -23.10 8.95
CA GLN A 354 6.28 -22.90 9.76
C GLN A 354 6.23 -21.55 10.49
N HIS A 355 5.84 -20.48 9.79
CA HIS A 355 5.75 -19.13 10.33
C HIS A 355 4.69 -19.00 11.43
N ALA A 356 3.56 -19.71 11.31
CA ALA A 356 2.53 -19.79 12.34
C ALA A 356 2.96 -20.58 13.61
N GLY A 357 4.14 -21.22 13.59
CA GLY A 357 4.59 -22.11 14.66
C GLY A 357 4.03 -23.54 14.54
N GLY A 358 3.60 -23.94 13.35
CA GLY A 358 3.13 -25.28 13.01
C GLY A 358 1.78 -25.29 12.27
N LYS A 359 1.49 -26.39 11.57
CA LYS A 359 0.28 -26.60 10.78
C LYS A 359 -1.01 -26.40 11.59
N GLN A 360 -1.06 -26.90 12.82
CA GLN A 360 -2.22 -26.72 13.71
C GLN A 360 -2.45 -25.23 14.04
N SER A 361 -1.37 -24.49 14.28
CA SER A 361 -1.43 -23.05 14.53
C SER A 361 -1.89 -22.29 13.29
N LEU A 362 -1.43 -22.66 12.08
CA LEU A 362 -1.92 -22.09 10.83
C LEU A 362 -3.45 -22.23 10.71
N ILE A 363 -3.99 -23.43 10.98
CA ILE A 363 -5.44 -23.66 10.92
C ILE A 363 -6.17 -22.80 11.98
N ASN A 364 -5.62 -22.66 13.19
CA ASN A 364 -6.19 -21.76 14.21
C ASN A 364 -6.21 -20.29 13.74
N GLU A 365 -5.15 -19.84 13.09
CA GLU A 365 -5.03 -18.46 12.59
C GLU A 365 -6.00 -18.20 11.43
N ILE A 366 -6.18 -19.17 10.52
CA ILE A 366 -7.19 -19.14 9.44
C ILE A 366 -8.59 -18.99 10.03
N GLU A 367 -8.95 -19.82 11.00
CA GLU A 367 -10.26 -19.72 11.67
C GLU A 367 -10.44 -18.38 12.39
N THR A 368 -9.39 -17.92 13.09
CA THR A 368 -9.42 -16.66 13.82
C THR A 368 -9.64 -15.49 12.87
N PHE A 369 -8.95 -15.48 11.73
CA PHE A 369 -9.10 -14.45 10.71
C PHE A 369 -10.50 -14.45 10.11
N ALA A 370 -11.01 -15.63 9.73
CA ALA A 370 -12.33 -15.78 9.13
C ALA A 370 -13.49 -15.41 10.07
N LYS A 371 -13.32 -15.55 11.37
CA LYS A 371 -14.34 -15.25 12.39
C LYS A 371 -14.21 -13.85 13.01
N LYS A 372 -13.26 -13.04 12.53
CA LYS A 372 -12.95 -11.73 13.11
C LYS A 372 -13.98 -10.67 12.72
N GLY A 373 -14.51 -9.96 13.72
CA GLY A 373 -15.40 -8.81 13.53
C GLY A 373 -16.78 -9.17 12.99
N ASP A 374 -17.50 -8.18 12.47
CA ASP A 374 -18.87 -8.34 11.97
C ASP A 374 -18.95 -9.01 10.59
N LYS A 375 -17.81 -9.12 9.90
CA LYS A 375 -17.67 -9.73 8.56
C LYS A 375 -17.20 -11.18 8.68
N GLN A 376 -17.95 -12.03 9.38
CA GLN A 376 -17.65 -13.45 9.45
C GLN A 376 -17.69 -14.06 8.05
N LEU A 377 -16.58 -14.64 7.63
CA LEU A 377 -16.41 -15.18 6.29
C LEU A 377 -17.09 -16.54 6.15
N GLU A 378 -17.87 -16.70 5.09
CA GLU A 378 -18.32 -18.01 4.62
C GLU A 378 -17.17 -18.76 3.94
N ILE A 379 -16.34 -18.02 3.18
CA ILE A 379 -15.20 -18.55 2.43
C ILE A 379 -13.99 -17.65 2.68
N PHE A 380 -12.89 -18.25 3.14
CA PHE A 380 -11.57 -17.62 3.12
C PHE A 380 -10.67 -18.31 2.09
N GLY A 381 -10.22 -17.53 1.11
CA GLY A 381 -9.30 -17.94 0.06
C GLY A 381 -7.89 -17.42 0.28
N LEU A 382 -6.89 -18.25 0.01
CA LEU A 382 -5.48 -17.88 -0.03
C LEU A 382 -4.93 -18.25 -1.41
N LEU A 383 -4.39 -17.25 -2.12
CA LEU A 383 -3.54 -17.47 -3.29
C LEU A 383 -2.09 -17.34 -2.82
N THR A 384 -1.35 -18.44 -2.85
CA THR A 384 0.02 -18.53 -2.34
C THR A 384 1.01 -18.81 -3.47
N ARG A 385 2.31 -18.64 -3.22
CA ARG A 385 3.35 -18.85 -4.22
C ARG A 385 4.51 -19.69 -3.68
N SER A 386 4.82 -20.77 -4.38
CA SER A 386 6.00 -21.62 -4.14
C SER A 386 6.95 -21.52 -5.34
N GLY A 387 7.87 -20.55 -5.28
CA GLY A 387 8.78 -20.24 -6.38
C GLY A 387 8.05 -19.82 -7.66
N VAL A 388 8.05 -20.68 -8.68
CA VAL A 388 7.34 -20.43 -9.95
C VAL A 388 5.91 -20.97 -9.95
N ARG A 389 5.55 -21.82 -8.98
CA ARG A 389 4.20 -22.41 -8.84
C ARG A 389 3.32 -21.52 -7.96
N LYS A 390 2.00 -21.64 -8.13
CA LYS A 390 0.99 -20.96 -7.31
C LYS A 390 -0.01 -21.95 -6.76
N GLU A 391 -0.42 -21.78 -5.52
CA GLU A 391 -1.49 -22.57 -4.92
C GLU A 391 -2.73 -21.67 -4.76
N VAL A 392 -3.91 -22.27 -4.85
CA VAL A 392 -5.15 -21.66 -4.40
C VAL A 392 -5.75 -22.59 -3.35
N ALA A 393 -5.99 -22.05 -2.17
CA ALA A 393 -6.59 -22.74 -1.04
C ALA A 393 -7.88 -22.05 -0.65
N PHE A 394 -8.96 -22.80 -0.50
CA PHE A 394 -10.22 -22.31 0.07
C PHE A 394 -10.53 -23.06 1.36
N PHE A 395 -10.91 -22.31 2.38
CA PHE A 395 -11.43 -22.77 3.66
C PHE A 395 -12.83 -22.20 3.83
N THR A 396 -13.78 -23.03 4.20
CA THR A 396 -15.19 -22.67 4.27
C THR A 396 -15.75 -22.93 5.65
N PHE A 397 -16.71 -22.11 6.06
CA PHE A 397 -17.25 -22.10 7.42
C PHE A 397 -18.77 -22.32 7.45
N GLY A 398 -19.34 -22.74 6.32
CA GLY A 398 -20.75 -23.06 6.14
C GLY A 398 -20.99 -23.94 4.91
N GLU A 399 -22.21 -24.48 4.79
CA GLU A 399 -22.59 -25.41 3.71
C GLU A 399 -22.64 -24.72 2.34
N HIS A 400 -22.98 -23.43 2.29
CA HIS A 400 -23.02 -22.66 1.05
C HIS A 400 -21.61 -22.51 0.47
N GLY A 401 -20.63 -22.23 1.32
CA GLY A 401 -19.21 -22.19 0.95
C GLY A 401 -18.68 -23.53 0.46
N ALA A 402 -19.00 -24.62 1.17
CA ALA A 402 -18.60 -25.98 0.78
C ALA A 402 -19.14 -26.35 -0.63
N GLN A 403 -20.40 -26.01 -0.93
CA GLN A 403 -20.97 -26.21 -2.26
C GLN A 403 -20.31 -25.31 -3.31
N ALA A 404 -20.00 -24.07 -2.96
CA ALA A 404 -19.36 -23.13 -3.88
C ALA A 404 -17.96 -23.60 -4.30
N ILE A 405 -17.14 -24.13 -3.39
CA ILE A 405 -15.80 -24.62 -3.75
C ILE A 405 -15.85 -25.88 -4.64
N ASP A 406 -16.89 -26.70 -4.53
CA ASP A 406 -17.15 -27.82 -5.45
C ASP A 406 -17.53 -27.35 -6.86
N VAL A 407 -18.31 -26.28 -6.95
CA VAL A 407 -18.71 -25.67 -8.23
C VAL A 407 -17.53 -24.93 -8.86
N PHE A 408 -16.73 -24.22 -8.05
CA PHE A 408 -15.51 -23.54 -8.48
C PHE A 408 -14.55 -24.50 -9.16
N GLU A 409 -14.26 -25.64 -8.54
CA GLU A 409 -13.34 -26.65 -9.09
C GLU A 409 -13.73 -27.11 -10.50
N LYS A 410 -15.03 -27.24 -10.77
CA LYS A 410 -15.58 -27.70 -12.06
C LYS A 410 -15.60 -26.63 -13.13
N ASN A 411 -15.63 -25.36 -12.75
CA ASN A 411 -15.83 -24.22 -13.67
C ASN A 411 -14.56 -23.36 -13.84
N ALA A 412 -13.48 -23.69 -13.12
CA ALA A 412 -12.24 -22.92 -13.12
C ALA A 412 -11.24 -23.39 -14.19
N ASP A 413 -11.71 -23.80 -15.38
CA ASP A 413 -10.86 -24.30 -16.49
C ASP A 413 -9.73 -23.33 -16.86
N VAL A 414 -10.01 -22.02 -16.80
CA VAL A 414 -9.04 -20.95 -17.08
C VAL A 414 -7.85 -20.94 -16.11
N LEU A 415 -8.00 -21.52 -14.91
CA LEU A 415 -6.92 -21.63 -13.92
C LEU A 415 -6.08 -22.91 -14.10
N GLN A 416 -6.58 -23.87 -14.88
CA GLN A 416 -5.96 -25.18 -15.09
C GLN A 416 -5.59 -25.86 -13.76
N LEU A 417 -6.58 -25.99 -12.86
CA LEU A 417 -6.37 -26.54 -11.52
C LEU A 417 -5.82 -27.96 -11.59
N GLN A 418 -4.81 -28.24 -10.76
CA GLN A 418 -4.16 -29.53 -10.63
C GLN A 418 -4.25 -30.00 -9.18
N GLN A 419 -4.21 -31.33 -9.01
CA GLN A 419 -4.19 -31.94 -7.69
C GLN A 419 -3.00 -31.43 -6.87
N TRP A 420 -3.25 -31.06 -5.62
CA TRP A 420 -2.24 -30.69 -4.66
C TRP A 420 -2.04 -31.83 -3.65
N ASP A 421 -0.83 -32.37 -3.56
CA ASP A 421 -0.49 -33.54 -2.73
C ASP A 421 0.82 -33.36 -1.94
N GLU A 422 1.24 -32.12 -1.74
CA GLU A 422 2.53 -31.76 -1.14
C GLU A 422 2.59 -32.00 0.37
N ASP A 423 1.45 -31.87 1.07
CA ASP A 423 1.42 -31.96 2.53
C ASP A 423 0.21 -32.77 3.07
N ARG A 424 0.48 -34.06 3.28
CA ARG A 424 -0.49 -35.02 3.84
C ARG A 424 -0.81 -34.77 5.31
N GLU A 425 0.14 -34.20 6.06
CA GLU A 425 -0.08 -33.91 7.48
C GLU A 425 -1.07 -32.76 7.63
N LEU A 426 -0.89 -31.67 6.87
CA LEU A 426 -1.83 -30.55 6.85
C LEU A 426 -3.21 -31.01 6.39
N SER A 427 -3.28 -31.82 5.33
CA SER A 427 -4.55 -32.38 4.82
C SER A 427 -5.29 -33.17 5.90
N SER A 428 -4.59 -34.05 6.62
CA SER A 428 -5.17 -34.84 7.72
C SER A 428 -5.65 -33.95 8.89
N LEU A 429 -4.89 -32.91 9.24
CA LEU A 429 -5.30 -31.98 10.29
C LEU A 429 -6.53 -31.16 9.89
N LEU A 430 -6.61 -30.70 8.64
CA LEU A 430 -7.77 -29.99 8.11
C LEU A 430 -9.02 -30.90 8.08
N ASP A 431 -8.88 -32.15 7.64
CA ASP A 431 -9.96 -33.14 7.65
C ASP A 431 -10.50 -33.39 9.06
N ASN A 432 -9.61 -33.52 10.05
CA ASN A 432 -10.01 -33.76 11.44
C ASN A 432 -10.64 -32.54 12.10
N LYS A 433 -10.21 -31.33 11.73
CA LYS A 433 -10.59 -30.10 12.43
C LYS A 433 -11.75 -29.35 11.78
N ILE A 434 -11.73 -29.18 10.47
CA ILE A 434 -12.76 -28.45 9.72
C ILE A 434 -13.69 -29.43 8.99
N GLY A 435 -13.15 -30.57 8.51
CA GLY A 435 -13.88 -31.57 7.75
C GLY A 435 -13.54 -31.52 6.26
N ASN A 436 -13.37 -32.70 5.65
CA ASN A 436 -12.88 -32.86 4.28
C ASN A 436 -13.67 -32.17 3.17
N LYS A 437 -14.94 -31.84 3.40
CA LYS A 437 -15.78 -31.10 2.44
C LYS A 437 -15.65 -29.58 2.55
N PHE A 438 -15.01 -29.08 3.61
CA PHE A 438 -14.97 -27.66 3.95
C PHE A 438 -13.67 -26.97 3.57
N TRP A 439 -12.72 -27.68 2.97
CA TRP A 439 -11.48 -27.11 2.50
C TRP A 439 -11.02 -27.81 1.22
N LYS A 440 -10.33 -27.07 0.35
CA LYS A 440 -9.64 -27.63 -0.81
C LYS A 440 -8.41 -26.79 -1.16
N VAL A 441 -7.37 -27.45 -1.66
CA VAL A 441 -6.14 -26.81 -2.15
C VAL A 441 -5.83 -27.36 -3.53
N TRP A 442 -5.40 -26.50 -4.44
CA TRP A 442 -4.99 -26.86 -5.79
C TRP A 442 -3.70 -26.17 -6.17
N TRP A 443 -2.90 -26.83 -7.00
CA TRP A 443 -1.91 -26.17 -7.83
C TRP A 443 -2.62 -25.43 -8.98
N MET A 444 -2.23 -24.18 -9.25
CA MET A 444 -2.70 -23.44 -10.43
C MET A 444 -1.78 -23.73 -11.61
N GLY A 445 -2.29 -24.38 -12.66
CA GLY A 445 -1.53 -24.65 -13.88
C GLY A 445 -1.19 -23.38 -14.67
N ASP A 446 -2.11 -22.41 -14.73
CA ASP A 446 -1.85 -21.09 -15.32
C ASP A 446 -1.39 -20.09 -14.24
N THR A 447 -0.07 -19.98 -14.06
CA THR A 447 0.53 -19.10 -13.06
C THR A 447 0.49 -17.62 -13.45
N THR A 448 -0.02 -17.27 -14.63
CA THR A 448 -0.27 -15.86 -15.01
C THR A 448 -1.52 -15.29 -14.34
N ARG A 449 -2.43 -16.16 -13.89
CA ARG A 449 -3.69 -15.77 -13.22
C ARG A 449 -3.46 -15.30 -11.79
N SER A 450 -4.38 -14.45 -11.31
CA SER A 450 -4.32 -13.83 -9.99
C SER A 450 -5.69 -13.82 -9.32
N ARG A 451 -5.81 -13.17 -8.14
CA ARG A 451 -7.09 -12.93 -7.48
C ARG A 451 -8.13 -12.31 -8.42
N LYS A 452 -7.71 -11.53 -9.43
CA LYS A 452 -8.62 -10.93 -10.42
C LYS A 452 -9.39 -11.96 -11.26
N GLN A 453 -8.85 -13.17 -11.44
CA GLN A 453 -9.55 -14.28 -12.10
C GLN A 453 -10.16 -15.27 -11.11
N VAL A 454 -9.51 -15.51 -9.97
CA VAL A 454 -10.04 -16.42 -8.93
C VAL A 454 -11.30 -15.87 -8.26
N ALA A 455 -11.32 -14.57 -7.94
CA ALA A 455 -12.41 -13.97 -7.18
C ALA A 455 -13.76 -14.02 -7.92
N PRO A 456 -13.89 -13.63 -9.22
CA PRO A 456 -15.16 -13.76 -9.94
C PRO A 456 -15.68 -15.21 -9.96
N LEU A 457 -14.81 -16.20 -10.21
CA LEU A 457 -15.21 -17.60 -10.31
C LEU A 457 -15.82 -18.15 -9.02
N ILE A 458 -15.22 -17.86 -7.85
CA ILE A 458 -15.76 -18.35 -6.57
C ILE A 458 -17.02 -17.58 -6.15
N ARG A 459 -17.11 -16.29 -6.51
CA ARG A 459 -18.31 -15.47 -6.28
C ARG A 459 -19.50 -15.99 -7.10
N ASP A 460 -19.29 -16.25 -8.38
CA ASP A 460 -20.31 -16.84 -9.27
C ASP A 460 -20.74 -18.22 -8.79
N ALA A 461 -19.78 -19.04 -8.35
CA ALA A 461 -20.07 -20.35 -7.76
C ALA A 461 -20.97 -20.26 -6.51
N LEU A 462 -20.76 -19.25 -5.65
CA LEU A 462 -21.58 -19.03 -4.45
C LEU A 462 -22.97 -18.45 -4.78
N GLN A 463 -23.06 -17.54 -5.75
CA GLN A 463 -24.34 -17.03 -6.25
C GLN A 463 -25.14 -18.11 -7.01
N GLY A 464 -24.46 -19.16 -7.49
CA GLY A 464 -25.04 -20.18 -8.35
C GLY A 464 -25.28 -19.67 -9.77
N THR A 465 -24.54 -18.67 -10.25
CA THR A 465 -24.54 -18.25 -11.65
C THR A 465 -23.55 -19.14 -12.40
N SER A 466 -24.04 -20.06 -13.23
CA SER A 466 -23.17 -20.77 -14.17
C SER A 466 -22.58 -19.74 -15.14
N ALA A 467 -21.24 -19.66 -15.19
CA ALA A 467 -20.50 -18.74 -16.05
C ALA A 467 -21.04 -18.81 -17.49
N ALA A 468 -21.74 -17.76 -17.91
CA ALA A 468 -21.97 -17.50 -19.31
C ALA A 468 -20.69 -16.84 -19.83
N ASN A 469 -19.98 -17.56 -20.72
CA ASN A 469 -18.82 -17.13 -21.50
C ASN A 469 -18.61 -15.60 -21.55
N HIS A 470 -17.55 -15.12 -20.89
CA HIS A 470 -16.92 -13.82 -21.14
C HIS A 470 -15.49 -14.01 -21.60
#